data_AF-X0VEG9-F1
#
_entry.id   AF-X0VEG9-F1
#
_cell.length_a   1.000
_cell.length_b   1.000
_cell.length_c   1.000
_cell.angle_alpha   90.00
_cell.angle_beta   90.00
_cell.angle_gamma   90.00
#
_symmetry.space_group_name_H-M   'P 1'
#
loop_
_entity.id
_entity.type
_entity.pdbx_description
1 polymer ?
#
loop_
_entity_poly.entity_id
_entity_poly.type
_entity_poly.pdbx_seq_one_letter_code
_entity_poly.pdbx_strand_id
1 'polypeptide(L)'
;EAWLPKDPIKYGDRLVTAGVLSQGQLNHLVQDVEGEIDEAVNFAEESPDPKPEDALDGVFAPMSTIPDTVVVEPDQGDRLLSLGKAINEALTQGMERDPGIFVLGEDVATLGGDFGVTRGLLEKYGPERAFDTPLSETAIIGVSVGAAIQGQHPVAEIMFSDFLGCAMDQIINQAAKFHYMFGEQVNIPLVIRTAYGAGISASSQHSQSLESLFTHIPGLKVVMPASPYDAKGLMTTALLDNNPVMFFEHKLLYG
;
A
#
# COMPACT_ATOMS: atom_id res chain seq x y z
N GLU A 1 -16.87 -38.44 1.44
CA GLU A 1 -16.46 -39.63 2.23
C GLU A 1 -15.09 -40.19 1.87
N ALA A 2 -14.68 -40.23 0.59
CA ALA A 2 -13.35 -40.77 0.19
C ALA A 2 -12.11 -40.06 0.79
N TRP A 3 -12.27 -38.87 1.40
CA TRP A 3 -11.20 -38.14 2.09
C TRP A 3 -11.04 -38.55 3.57
N LEU A 4 -12.08 -39.10 4.21
CA LEU A 4 -12.06 -39.45 5.65
C LEU A 4 -10.97 -40.47 6.03
N PRO A 5 -10.63 -41.48 5.20
CA PRO A 5 -9.51 -42.39 5.49
C PRO A 5 -8.12 -41.77 5.22
N LYS A 6 -8.07 -40.62 4.54
CA LYS A 6 -6.85 -39.88 4.20
C LYS A 6 -6.64 -38.67 5.11
N ASP A 7 -7.51 -38.51 6.11
CA ASP A 7 -7.48 -37.41 7.04
C ASP A 7 -6.15 -37.43 7.83
N PRO A 8 -5.31 -36.38 7.70
CA PRO A 8 -4.04 -36.30 8.42
C PRO A 8 -4.22 -36.26 9.95
N ILE A 9 -5.41 -35.91 10.45
CA ILE A 9 -5.72 -35.96 11.90
C ILE A 9 -5.66 -37.40 12.42
N LYS A 10 -6.02 -38.40 11.58
CA LYS A 10 -5.92 -39.83 11.92
C LYS A 10 -4.52 -40.41 11.72
N TYR A 11 -3.52 -39.58 11.44
CA TYR A 11 -2.15 -40.02 11.25
C TYR A 11 -1.55 -40.62 12.54
N GLY A 12 -2.00 -40.15 13.72
CA GLY A 12 -1.63 -40.74 15.02
C GLY A 12 -1.89 -42.23 15.09
N ASP A 13 -3.07 -42.70 14.66
CA ASP A 13 -3.42 -44.13 14.64
C ASP A 13 -2.47 -44.96 13.75
N ARG A 14 -1.98 -44.36 12.66
CA ARG A 14 -1.00 -44.99 11.77
C ARG A 14 0.36 -45.11 12.42
N LEU A 15 0.77 -44.11 13.20
CA LEU A 15 2.02 -44.14 13.98
C LEU A 15 1.94 -45.19 15.11
N VAL A 16 0.77 -45.35 15.73
CA VAL A 16 0.53 -46.42 16.70
C VAL A 16 0.58 -47.80 16.04
N THR A 17 -0.11 -47.97 14.91
CA THR A 17 -0.11 -49.23 14.15
C THR A 17 1.30 -49.61 13.66
N ALA A 18 2.10 -48.61 13.27
CA ALA A 18 3.48 -48.80 12.84
C ALA A 18 4.46 -49.04 14.00
N GLY A 19 4.01 -48.96 15.27
CA GLY A 19 4.84 -49.13 16.45
C GLY A 19 5.79 -47.97 16.75
N VAL A 20 5.57 -46.80 16.13
CA VAL A 20 6.37 -45.58 16.35
C VAL A 20 5.94 -44.88 17.64
N LEU A 21 4.64 -44.91 17.95
CA LEU A 21 4.06 -44.39 19.19
C LEU A 21 3.26 -45.49 19.89
N SER A 22 3.17 -45.43 21.22
CA SER A 22 2.16 -46.18 21.97
C SER A 22 0.83 -45.41 22.00
N GLN A 23 -0.27 -46.13 22.23
CA GLN A 23 -1.58 -45.51 22.41
C GLN A 23 -1.58 -44.52 23.59
N GLY A 24 -0.85 -44.83 24.67
CA GLY A 24 -0.73 -43.93 25.82
C GLY A 24 -0.02 -42.61 25.49
N GLN A 25 1.04 -42.66 24.67
CA GLN A 25 1.74 -41.46 24.18
C GLN A 25 0.83 -40.61 23.28
N LEU A 26 0.05 -41.24 22.39
CA LEU A 26 -0.90 -40.51 21.55
C LEU A 26 -1.99 -39.83 22.39
N ASN A 27 -2.56 -40.54 23.37
CA ASN A 27 -3.59 -39.97 24.25
C ASN A 27 -3.05 -38.80 25.07
N HIS A 28 -1.81 -38.90 25.60
CA HIS A 28 -1.18 -37.81 26.32
C HIS A 28 -0.99 -36.58 25.43
N LEU A 29 -0.51 -36.75 24.19
CA LEU A 29 -0.34 -35.65 23.24
C LEU A 29 -1.67 -34.96 22.90
N VAL A 30 -2.74 -35.74 22.71
CA VAL A 30 -4.09 -35.18 22.49
C VAL A 30 -4.53 -34.36 23.70
N GLN A 31 -4.34 -34.90 24.91
CA GLN A 31 -4.70 -34.20 26.15
C GLN A 31 -3.89 -32.91 26.34
N ASP A 32 -2.60 -32.91 25.98
CA ASP A 32 -1.76 -31.70 26.05
C ASP A 32 -2.29 -30.61 25.11
N VAL A 33 -2.62 -30.97 23.85
CA VAL A 33 -3.17 -30.03 22.87
C VAL A 33 -4.55 -29.53 23.28
N GLU A 34 -5.41 -30.40 23.82
CA GLU A 34 -6.71 -29.99 24.37
C GLU A 34 -6.52 -28.98 25.51
N GLY A 35 -5.54 -29.21 26.40
CA GLY A 35 -5.18 -28.28 27.46
C GLY A 35 -4.72 -26.92 26.93
N GLU A 36 -3.84 -26.89 25.92
CA GLU A 36 -3.39 -25.64 25.29
C GLU A 36 -4.55 -24.87 24.64
N ILE A 37 -5.50 -25.57 24.01
CA ILE A 37 -6.70 -24.97 23.43
C ILE A 37 -7.60 -24.38 24.52
N ASP A 38 -7.87 -25.14 25.59
CA ASP A 38 -8.70 -24.68 26.71
C ASP A 38 -8.08 -23.44 27.38
N GLU A 39 -6.76 -23.42 27.58
CA GLU A 39 -6.04 -22.25 28.10
C GLU A 39 -6.20 -21.01 27.20
N ALA A 40 -6.04 -21.18 25.87
CA ALA A 40 -6.19 -20.10 24.91
C ALA A 40 -7.62 -19.56 24.84
N VAL A 41 -8.62 -20.46 24.91
CA VAL A 41 -10.04 -20.08 24.94
C VAL A 41 -10.36 -19.32 26.22
N ASN A 42 -9.97 -19.84 27.38
CA ASN A 42 -10.19 -19.16 28.66
C ASN A 42 -9.53 -17.78 28.68
N PHE A 43 -8.29 -17.66 28.19
CA PHE A 43 -7.61 -16.37 28.06
C PHE A 43 -8.41 -15.38 27.19
N ALA A 44 -8.95 -15.83 26.05
CA ALA A 44 -9.73 -14.98 25.15
C ALA A 44 -11.08 -14.57 25.76
N GLU A 45 -11.77 -15.48 26.45
CA GLU A 45 -13.06 -15.22 27.10
C GLU A 45 -12.94 -14.32 28.33
N GLU A 46 -11.84 -14.44 29.08
CA GLU A 46 -11.56 -13.62 30.26
C GLU A 46 -10.94 -12.26 29.91
N SER A 47 -10.45 -12.09 28.68
CA SER A 47 -9.87 -10.82 28.21
C SER A 47 -10.93 -9.72 28.14
N PRO A 48 -10.62 -8.50 28.58
CA PRO A 48 -11.54 -7.38 28.45
C PRO A 48 -11.69 -6.99 26.97
N ASP A 49 -12.88 -6.50 26.60
CA ASP A 49 -13.06 -5.84 25.32
C ASP A 49 -12.10 -4.65 25.17
N PRO A 50 -11.63 -4.33 23.94
CA PRO A 50 -10.87 -3.12 23.68
C PRO A 50 -11.65 -1.88 24.12
N LYS A 51 -10.95 -0.89 24.69
CA LYS A 51 -11.63 0.31 25.13
C LYS A 51 -11.94 1.19 23.91
N PRO A 52 -13.03 1.97 23.93
CA PRO A 52 -13.35 2.90 22.85
C PRO A 52 -12.23 3.93 22.57
N GLU A 53 -11.43 4.28 23.58
CA GLU A 53 -10.29 5.20 23.45
C GLU A 53 -9.15 4.64 22.60
N ASP A 54 -9.02 3.31 22.52
CA ASP A 54 -7.96 2.60 21.77
C ASP A 54 -8.32 2.45 20.28
N ALA A 55 -9.50 2.92 19.85
CA ALA A 55 -10.02 2.70 18.50
C ALA A 55 -9.18 3.35 17.38
N LEU A 56 -8.30 4.30 17.73
CA LEU A 56 -7.42 4.99 16.78
C LEU A 56 -5.95 4.54 16.88
N ASP A 57 -5.64 3.64 17.82
CA ASP A 57 -4.29 3.18 18.05
C ASP A 57 -3.80 2.34 16.86
N GLY A 58 -2.55 2.57 16.45
CA GLY A 58 -1.94 1.82 15.34
C GLY A 58 -2.62 1.99 13.98
N VAL A 59 -3.54 2.95 13.79
CA VAL A 59 -4.18 3.19 12.48
C VAL A 59 -3.19 3.76 11.47
N PHE A 60 -2.27 4.60 11.92
CA PHE A 60 -1.24 5.21 11.08
C PHE A 60 0.15 5.00 11.67
N ALA A 61 1.07 4.53 10.82
CA ALA A 61 2.48 4.48 11.14
C ALA A 61 3.05 5.90 11.31
N PRO A 62 4.03 6.10 12.20
CA PRO A 62 4.79 7.34 12.23
C PRO A 62 5.52 7.55 10.89
N MET A 63 5.59 8.79 10.43
CA MET A 63 6.34 9.15 9.23
C MET A 63 7.82 8.80 9.40
N SER A 64 8.48 8.38 8.32
CA SER A 64 9.94 8.19 8.38
C SER A 64 10.60 9.52 8.68
N THR A 65 11.41 9.54 9.74
CA THR A 65 12.20 10.72 10.05
C THR A 65 13.28 10.87 8.99
N ILE A 66 13.32 12.02 8.31
CA ILE A 66 14.55 12.44 7.63
C ILE A 66 15.48 12.92 8.75
N PRO A 67 16.65 12.31 8.96
CA PRO A 67 17.68 12.94 9.78
C PRO A 67 17.97 14.32 9.17
N ASP A 68 18.00 15.37 10.00
CA ASP A 68 18.33 16.74 9.58
C ASP A 68 17.33 17.39 8.59
N THR A 69 16.01 17.20 8.76
CA THR A 69 15.01 18.01 8.04
C THR A 69 15.20 19.49 8.35
N VAL A 70 15.87 20.21 7.45
CA VAL A 70 15.82 21.67 7.43
C VAL A 70 14.58 22.06 6.65
N VAL A 71 13.56 22.57 7.35
CA VAL A 71 12.47 23.29 6.68
C VAL A 71 13.10 24.57 6.13
N VAL A 72 13.39 24.55 4.84
CA VAL A 72 13.87 25.74 4.12
C VAL A 72 12.64 26.43 3.57
N GLU A 73 12.39 27.65 4.01
CA GLU A 73 11.42 28.51 3.34
C GLU A 73 11.87 28.67 1.87
N PRO A 74 11.00 28.34 0.90
CA PRO A 74 11.36 28.45 -0.50
C PRO A 74 11.76 29.90 -0.80
N ASP A 75 12.87 30.07 -1.51
CA ASP A 75 13.23 31.39 -2.02
C ASP A 75 12.10 31.92 -2.91
N GLN A 76 11.72 33.18 -2.77
CA GLN A 76 10.71 33.81 -3.64
C GLN A 76 11.33 34.12 -5.00
N GLY A 77 11.65 33.08 -5.76
CA GLY A 77 12.18 33.18 -7.11
C GLY A 77 11.09 33.19 -8.17
N ASP A 78 11.42 33.69 -9.36
CA ASP A 78 10.53 33.74 -10.53
C ASP A 78 10.33 32.38 -11.23
N ARG A 79 10.59 31.27 -10.52
CA ARG A 79 10.60 29.93 -11.12
C ARG A 79 9.17 29.47 -11.41
N LEU A 80 8.83 29.38 -12.68
CA LEU A 80 7.54 28.87 -13.15
C LEU A 80 7.64 27.37 -13.46
N LEU A 81 6.88 26.55 -12.73
CA LEU A 81 6.72 25.11 -12.96
C LEU A 81 5.24 24.79 -13.18
N SER A 82 4.98 23.84 -14.07
CA SER A 82 3.66 23.19 -14.13
C SER A 82 3.52 22.19 -12.98
N LEU A 83 2.29 21.80 -12.64
CA LEU A 83 2.05 20.79 -11.61
C LEU A 83 2.75 19.46 -11.96
N GLY A 84 2.66 19.03 -13.22
CA GLY A 84 3.30 17.80 -13.68
C GLY A 84 4.83 17.83 -13.53
N LYS A 85 5.48 18.97 -13.82
CA LYS A 85 6.93 19.13 -13.61
C LYS A 85 7.31 19.14 -12.13
N ALA A 86 6.49 19.75 -11.28
CA ALA A 86 6.71 19.76 -9.85
C ALA A 86 6.65 18.35 -9.24
N ILE A 87 5.71 17.52 -9.70
CA ILE A 87 5.60 16.11 -9.29
C ILE A 87 6.78 15.30 -9.82
N ASN A 88 7.13 15.44 -11.10
CA ASN A 88 8.30 14.78 -11.69
C ASN A 88 9.58 15.08 -10.91
N GLU A 89 9.78 16.34 -10.52
CA GLU A 89 10.94 16.76 -9.74
C GLU A 89 10.95 16.15 -8.33
N ALA A 90 9.80 16.07 -7.66
CA ALA A 90 9.68 15.39 -6.37
C ALA A 90 10.02 13.89 -6.49
N LEU A 91 9.47 13.21 -7.52
CA LEU A 91 9.77 11.80 -7.79
C LEU A 91 11.26 11.59 -8.07
N THR A 92 11.84 12.43 -8.92
CA THR A 92 13.27 12.38 -9.26
C THR A 92 14.14 12.54 -8.00
N GLN A 93 13.87 13.53 -7.16
CA GLN A 93 14.61 13.78 -5.93
C GLN A 93 14.43 12.64 -4.92
N GLY A 94 13.21 12.10 -4.80
CA GLY A 94 12.92 10.93 -3.98
C GLY A 94 13.71 9.71 -4.44
N MET A 95 13.64 9.36 -5.73
CA MET A 95 14.34 8.21 -6.29
C MET A 95 15.87 8.32 -6.25
N GLU A 96 16.41 9.54 -6.35
CA GLU A 96 17.85 9.81 -6.10
C GLU A 96 18.25 9.52 -4.65
N ARG A 97 17.41 9.93 -3.71
CA ARG A 97 17.68 9.81 -2.29
C ARG A 97 17.50 8.39 -1.79
N ASP A 98 16.47 7.70 -2.25
CA ASP A 98 16.07 6.38 -1.77
C ASP A 98 16.12 5.34 -2.89
N PRO A 99 17.02 4.35 -2.81
CA PRO A 99 17.09 3.28 -3.79
C PRO A 99 15.89 2.31 -3.75
N GLY A 100 15.01 2.40 -2.76
CA GLY A 100 13.78 1.62 -2.66
C GLY A 100 12.58 2.22 -3.40
N ILE A 101 12.63 3.49 -3.84
CA ILE A 101 11.50 4.14 -4.53
C ILE A 101 11.47 3.76 -6.00
N PHE A 102 10.40 3.14 -6.50
CA PHE A 102 10.25 2.83 -7.93
C PHE A 102 8.86 3.19 -8.43
N VAL A 103 8.76 3.49 -9.72
CA VAL A 103 7.50 3.86 -10.38
C VAL A 103 7.01 2.71 -11.25
N LEU A 104 5.73 2.38 -11.11
CA LEU A 104 5.08 1.36 -11.92
C LEU A 104 3.64 1.76 -12.25
N GLY A 105 3.16 1.32 -13.40
CA GLY A 105 1.81 1.59 -13.89
C GLY A 105 1.75 1.44 -15.40
N GLU A 106 0.61 1.83 -15.97
CA GLU A 106 0.39 1.76 -17.41
C GLU A 106 1.06 2.95 -18.09
N ASP A 107 1.93 2.68 -19.06
CA ASP A 107 2.64 3.68 -19.88
C ASP A 107 3.54 4.67 -19.10
N VAL A 108 3.80 4.44 -17.81
CA VAL A 108 4.59 5.32 -16.94
C VAL A 108 6.08 5.35 -17.25
N ALA A 109 6.61 4.38 -17.98
CA ALA A 109 8.02 4.32 -18.29
C ALA A 109 8.31 4.99 -19.64
N THR A 110 7.90 4.36 -20.75
CA THR A 110 8.29 4.83 -22.09
C THR A 110 7.57 6.13 -22.49
N LEU A 111 6.29 6.27 -22.16
CA LEU A 111 5.51 7.48 -22.47
C LEU A 111 5.57 8.53 -21.36
N GLY A 112 5.91 8.08 -20.14
CA GLY A 112 5.93 8.89 -18.93
C GLY A 112 4.54 9.15 -18.36
N GLY A 113 3.60 8.22 -18.56
CA GLY A 113 2.20 8.31 -18.17
C GLY A 113 1.39 9.14 -19.17
N ASP A 114 0.06 9.05 -19.08
CA ASP A 114 -0.87 9.71 -20.02
C ASP A 114 -0.70 11.25 -20.05
N PHE A 115 -0.28 11.82 -18.92
CA PHE A 115 -0.01 13.25 -18.76
C PHE A 115 1.48 13.61 -18.82
N GLY A 116 2.37 12.64 -19.08
CA GLY A 116 3.81 12.86 -19.23
C GLY A 116 4.55 13.22 -17.94
N VAL A 117 3.97 12.93 -16.76
CA VAL A 117 4.54 13.30 -15.46
C VAL A 117 5.79 12.49 -15.11
N THR A 118 5.92 11.25 -15.56
CA THR A 118 7.06 10.37 -15.22
C THR A 118 8.11 10.30 -16.33
N ARG A 119 8.02 11.16 -17.35
CA ARG A 119 9.02 11.23 -18.44
C ARG A 119 10.43 11.44 -17.89
N GLY A 120 11.40 10.75 -18.46
CA GLY A 120 12.81 10.83 -18.07
C GLY A 120 13.21 9.88 -16.95
N LEU A 121 12.26 9.28 -16.22
CA LEU A 121 12.59 8.39 -15.09
C LEU A 121 13.17 7.06 -15.59
N LEU A 122 12.63 6.49 -16.66
CA LEU A 122 13.15 5.26 -17.26
C LEU A 122 14.60 5.44 -17.74
N GLU A 123 14.88 6.52 -18.46
CA GLU A 123 16.22 6.81 -18.97
C GLU A 123 17.24 7.04 -17.85
N LYS A 124 16.78 7.60 -16.73
CA LYS A 124 17.64 7.98 -15.60
C LYS A 124 17.91 6.82 -14.64
N TYR A 125 16.90 6.03 -14.29
CA TYR A 125 17.00 4.99 -13.26
C TYR A 125 16.93 3.56 -13.82
N GLY A 126 16.58 3.40 -15.09
CA GLY A 126 16.49 2.10 -15.75
C GLY A 126 15.20 1.33 -15.46
N PRO A 127 15.02 0.20 -16.15
CA PRO A 127 13.77 -0.57 -16.14
C PRO A 127 13.48 -1.31 -14.83
N GLU A 128 14.44 -1.35 -13.89
CA GLU A 128 14.19 -1.90 -12.55
C GLU A 128 13.49 -0.91 -11.61
N ARG A 129 13.48 0.38 -11.98
CA ARG A 129 13.04 1.49 -11.12
C ARG A 129 11.94 2.36 -11.72
N ALA A 130 11.72 2.26 -13.03
CA ALA A 130 10.57 2.82 -13.72
C ALA A 130 10.17 1.86 -14.85
N PHE A 131 9.01 1.22 -14.77
CA PHE A 131 8.59 0.21 -15.75
C PHE A 131 7.09 0.18 -15.97
N ASP A 132 6.72 -0.21 -17.19
CA ASP A 132 5.32 -0.39 -17.60
C ASP A 132 4.80 -1.74 -17.07
N THR A 133 3.54 -1.75 -16.61
CA THR A 133 2.84 -2.96 -16.15
C THR A 133 1.87 -3.47 -17.20
N PRO A 134 1.39 -4.73 -17.08
CA PRO A 134 0.17 -5.14 -17.78
C PRO A 134 -1.02 -4.25 -17.41
N LEU A 135 -2.04 -4.23 -18.29
CA LEU A 135 -3.31 -3.53 -18.06
C LEU A 135 -4.15 -4.23 -16.98
N SER A 136 -3.77 -4.06 -15.71
CA SER A 136 -4.43 -4.66 -14.56
C SER A 136 -4.12 -3.88 -13.30
N GLU A 137 -5.09 -3.09 -12.84
CA GLU A 137 -4.98 -2.28 -11.63
C GLU A 137 -4.80 -3.16 -10.38
N THR A 138 -5.47 -4.31 -10.34
CA THR A 138 -5.29 -5.32 -9.27
C THR A 138 -3.83 -5.78 -9.19
N ALA A 139 -3.17 -6.02 -10.33
CA ALA A 139 -1.77 -6.42 -10.36
C ALA A 139 -0.84 -5.26 -9.97
N ILE A 140 -1.10 -4.05 -10.48
CA ILE A 140 -0.33 -2.83 -10.16
C ILE A 140 -0.33 -2.61 -8.64
N ILE A 141 -1.51 -2.54 -8.02
CA ILE A 141 -1.60 -2.29 -6.58
C ILE A 141 -1.16 -3.51 -5.77
N GLY A 142 -1.51 -4.73 -6.19
CA GLY A 142 -1.13 -5.96 -5.49
C GLY A 142 0.39 -6.14 -5.38
N VAL A 143 1.13 -5.92 -6.49
CA VAL A 143 2.59 -5.93 -6.50
C VAL A 143 3.14 -4.80 -5.63
N SER A 144 2.55 -3.61 -5.71
CA SER A 144 2.98 -2.46 -4.92
C SER A 144 2.82 -2.69 -3.41
N VAL A 145 1.69 -3.24 -2.98
CA VAL A 145 1.47 -3.62 -1.57
C VAL A 145 2.47 -4.70 -1.15
N GLY A 146 2.67 -5.74 -1.97
CA GLY A 146 3.66 -6.77 -1.70
C GLY A 146 5.08 -6.22 -1.54
N ALA A 147 5.48 -5.32 -2.43
CA ALA A 147 6.79 -4.67 -2.38
C ALA A 147 6.93 -3.74 -1.15
N ALA A 148 5.87 -3.02 -0.79
CA ALA A 148 5.84 -2.15 0.39
C ALA A 148 6.05 -2.94 1.70
N ILE A 149 5.42 -4.11 1.82
CA ILE A 149 5.61 -5.01 2.98
C ILE A 149 7.07 -5.48 3.07
N GLN A 150 7.75 -5.65 1.93
CA GLN A 150 9.15 -6.02 1.87
C GLN A 150 10.11 -4.83 2.05
N GLY A 151 9.58 -3.65 2.40
CA GLY A 151 10.38 -2.45 2.70
C GLY A 151 10.77 -1.60 1.48
N GLN A 152 10.19 -1.87 0.31
CA GLN A 152 10.35 -0.97 -0.85
C GLN A 152 9.31 0.15 -0.83
N HIS A 153 9.50 1.19 -1.63
CA HIS A 153 8.67 2.41 -1.62
C HIS A 153 8.00 2.65 -2.98
N PRO A 154 7.06 1.79 -3.41
CA PRO A 154 6.41 1.91 -4.72
C PRO A 154 5.61 3.20 -4.87
N VAL A 155 5.69 3.77 -6.08
CA VAL A 155 4.82 4.83 -6.59
C VAL A 155 4.00 4.22 -7.73
N ALA A 156 2.81 3.75 -7.38
CA ALA A 156 1.88 3.12 -8.29
C ALA A 156 1.00 4.17 -8.98
N GLU A 157 0.99 4.19 -10.31
CA GLU A 157 0.07 5.02 -11.08
C GLU A 157 -1.13 4.20 -11.55
N ILE A 158 -2.31 4.67 -11.18
CA ILE A 158 -3.57 4.27 -11.82
C ILE A 158 -3.99 5.45 -12.70
N MET A 159 -4.07 5.22 -14.01
CA MET A 159 -4.18 6.28 -15.01
C MET A 159 -5.30 7.29 -14.71
N PHE A 160 -6.50 6.79 -14.40
CA PHE A 160 -7.66 7.60 -14.02
C PHE A 160 -8.33 7.04 -12.77
N SER A 161 -8.85 7.93 -11.93
CA SER A 161 -9.50 7.56 -10.66
C SER A 161 -10.66 6.61 -10.87
N ASP A 162 -11.35 6.71 -12.00
CA ASP A 162 -12.43 5.84 -12.46
C ASP A 162 -12.05 4.34 -12.41
N PHE A 163 -10.75 3.99 -12.56
CA PHE A 163 -10.26 2.60 -12.55
C PHE A 163 -9.81 2.09 -11.17
N LEU A 164 -9.77 2.94 -10.14
CA LEU A 164 -9.46 2.51 -8.77
C LEU A 164 -10.42 1.43 -8.25
N GLY A 165 -11.63 1.38 -8.80
CA GLY A 165 -12.62 0.34 -8.55
C GLY A 165 -12.08 -1.09 -8.73
N CYS A 166 -11.21 -1.29 -9.72
CA CYS A 166 -10.62 -2.59 -10.06
C CYS A 166 -9.65 -3.12 -8.98
N ALA A 167 -9.07 -2.23 -8.18
CA ALA A 167 -8.07 -2.57 -7.17
C ALA A 167 -8.55 -2.29 -5.72
N MET A 168 -9.86 -2.11 -5.52
CA MET A 168 -10.40 -1.72 -4.22
C MET A 168 -9.97 -2.66 -3.10
N ASP A 169 -9.99 -3.97 -3.31
CA ASP A 169 -9.59 -4.92 -2.27
C ASP A 169 -8.14 -4.70 -1.82
N GLN A 170 -7.21 -4.55 -2.78
CA GLN A 170 -5.80 -4.28 -2.48
C GLN A 170 -5.61 -2.94 -1.77
N ILE A 171 -6.42 -1.93 -2.08
CA ILE A 171 -6.33 -0.61 -1.45
C ILE A 171 -6.94 -0.63 -0.05
N ILE A 172 -8.21 -1.02 0.09
CA ILE A 172 -9.01 -0.79 1.29
C ILE A 172 -8.89 -1.90 2.33
N ASN A 173 -8.68 -3.14 1.91
CA ASN A 173 -8.60 -4.30 2.81
C ASN A 173 -7.14 -4.71 3.07
N GLN A 174 -6.24 -4.44 2.13
CA GLN A 174 -4.82 -4.75 2.30
C GLN A 174 -4.03 -3.51 2.72
N ALA A 175 -3.70 -2.61 1.78
CA ALA A 175 -2.81 -1.48 2.03
C ALA A 175 -3.23 -0.65 3.25
N ALA A 176 -4.51 -0.27 3.33
CA ALA A 176 -5.05 0.54 4.42
C ALA A 176 -5.04 -0.14 5.79
N LYS A 177 -5.00 -1.48 5.84
CA LYS A 177 -5.22 -2.23 7.10
C LYS A 177 -3.97 -2.85 7.65
N PHE A 178 -2.96 -3.13 6.82
CA PHE A 178 -1.84 -3.97 7.22
C PHE A 178 -1.10 -3.45 8.44
N HIS A 179 -0.87 -2.15 8.54
CA HIS A 179 -0.20 -1.59 9.72
C HIS A 179 -0.95 -1.92 11.02
N TYR A 180 -2.24 -1.58 11.07
CA TYR A 180 -3.10 -1.87 12.22
C TYR A 180 -3.32 -3.38 12.44
N MET A 181 -3.67 -4.11 11.39
CA MET A 181 -4.04 -5.52 11.42
C MET A 181 -2.89 -6.44 11.89
N PHE A 182 -1.65 -6.04 11.62
CA PHE A 182 -0.46 -6.76 12.09
C PHE A 182 0.15 -6.13 13.36
N GLY A 183 -0.61 -5.33 14.11
CA GLY A 183 -0.20 -4.77 15.39
C GLY A 183 1.04 -3.88 15.27
N GLU A 184 1.03 -2.97 14.28
CA GLU A 184 2.09 -1.99 14.00
C GLU A 184 3.43 -2.57 13.51
N GLN A 185 3.50 -3.89 13.26
CA GLN A 185 4.73 -4.57 12.84
C GLN A 185 5.08 -4.37 11.36
N VAL A 186 4.13 -3.91 10.55
CA VAL A 186 4.28 -3.77 9.10
C VAL A 186 3.97 -2.33 8.71
N ASN A 187 4.88 -1.70 7.97
CA ASN A 187 4.63 -0.41 7.32
C ASN A 187 4.27 -0.64 5.85
N ILE A 188 3.48 0.27 5.28
CA ILE A 188 3.08 0.24 3.87
C ILE A 188 3.46 1.57 3.22
N PRO A 189 4.76 1.83 2.99
CA PRO A 189 5.22 3.04 2.32
C PRO A 189 4.89 2.99 0.82
N LEU A 190 3.68 3.42 0.46
CA LEU A 190 3.13 3.27 -0.89
C LEU A 190 2.44 4.57 -1.29
N VAL A 191 2.84 5.14 -2.42
CA VAL A 191 2.10 6.22 -3.06
C VAL A 191 1.25 5.65 -4.20
N ILE A 192 -0.06 5.81 -4.13
CA ILE A 192 -0.99 5.49 -5.22
C ILE A 192 -1.42 6.80 -5.85
N ARG A 193 -0.86 7.14 -7.01
CA ARG A 193 -1.19 8.36 -7.73
C ARG A 193 -2.21 8.12 -8.83
N THR A 194 -3.07 9.10 -9.06
CA THR A 194 -4.14 8.99 -10.05
C THR A 194 -4.59 10.35 -10.56
N ALA A 195 -4.96 10.41 -11.84
CA ALA A 195 -5.61 11.60 -12.39
C ALA A 195 -7.12 11.60 -12.10
N TYR A 196 -7.69 12.73 -11.64
CA TYR A 196 -9.13 12.84 -11.32
C TYR A 196 -9.78 14.11 -11.88
N GLY A 197 -11.10 14.18 -11.72
CA GLY A 197 -11.91 15.37 -12.02
C GLY A 197 -12.42 15.43 -13.45
N ALA A 198 -13.45 16.24 -13.69
CA ALA A 198 -14.01 16.46 -15.02
C ALA A 198 -13.34 17.66 -15.73
N GLY A 199 -13.78 17.98 -16.95
CA GLY A 199 -13.43 19.22 -17.63
C GLY A 199 -12.54 19.11 -18.87
N ILE A 200 -12.10 17.89 -19.22
CA ILE A 200 -11.34 17.61 -20.46
C ILE A 200 -12.16 16.86 -21.52
N SER A 201 -13.49 16.81 -21.36
CA SER A 201 -14.41 16.11 -22.28
C SER A 201 -14.10 14.61 -22.48
N ALA A 202 -13.60 13.93 -21.45
CA ALA A 202 -13.17 12.53 -21.51
C ALA A 202 -14.26 11.48 -21.20
N SER A 203 -15.54 11.90 -21.23
CA SER A 203 -16.72 11.03 -21.03
C SER A 203 -16.80 10.37 -19.64
N SER A 204 -17.71 9.38 -19.49
CA SER A 204 -18.18 8.82 -18.22
C SER A 204 -17.20 7.94 -17.45
N GLN A 205 -16.08 7.51 -18.06
CA GLN A 205 -15.08 6.62 -17.44
C GLN A 205 -13.71 7.29 -17.28
N HIS A 206 -13.65 8.62 -17.39
CA HIS A 206 -12.44 9.41 -17.18
C HIS A 206 -12.79 10.78 -16.58
N SER A 207 -13.79 10.85 -15.71
CA SER A 207 -14.30 12.14 -15.20
C SER A 207 -14.69 12.10 -13.73
N GLN A 208 -14.57 10.96 -13.06
CA GLN A 208 -15.02 10.82 -11.67
C GLN A 208 -14.09 11.52 -10.68
N SER A 209 -14.69 11.90 -9.54
CA SER A 209 -14.04 12.40 -8.34
C SER A 209 -14.34 11.42 -7.21
N LEU A 210 -13.44 10.44 -7.02
CA LEU A 210 -13.62 9.35 -6.06
C LEU A 210 -12.86 9.56 -4.75
N GLU A 211 -12.14 10.67 -4.59
CA GLU A 211 -11.34 10.99 -3.40
C GLU A 211 -12.13 10.85 -2.10
N SER A 212 -13.40 11.29 -2.09
CA SER A 212 -14.27 11.25 -0.92
C SER A 212 -14.51 9.83 -0.41
N LEU A 213 -14.65 8.85 -1.32
CA LEU A 213 -14.76 7.44 -0.97
C LEU A 213 -13.56 6.97 -0.16
N PHE A 214 -12.35 7.33 -0.60
CA PHE A 214 -11.11 6.92 0.05
C PHE A 214 -10.83 7.68 1.35
N THR A 215 -11.32 8.91 1.51
CA THR A 215 -11.19 9.65 2.78
C THR A 215 -11.95 9.00 3.94
N HIS A 216 -12.91 8.13 3.64
CA HIS A 216 -13.68 7.38 4.63
C HIS A 216 -13.08 6.01 4.98
N ILE A 217 -11.88 5.69 4.48
CA ILE A 217 -11.20 4.43 4.75
C ILE A 217 -10.06 4.67 5.75
N PRO A 218 -10.17 4.19 7.01
CA PRO A 218 -9.09 4.32 8.00
C PRO A 218 -7.80 3.64 7.53
N GLY A 219 -6.67 4.30 7.77
CA GLY A 219 -5.34 3.85 7.38
C GLY A 219 -4.89 4.32 5.99
N LEU A 220 -5.76 4.98 5.21
CA LEU A 220 -5.35 5.73 4.02
C LEU A 220 -5.13 7.21 4.36
N LYS A 221 -4.07 7.80 3.80
CA LYS A 221 -3.92 9.25 3.71
C LYS A 221 -4.32 9.69 2.31
N VAL A 222 -5.16 10.71 2.20
CA VAL A 222 -5.65 11.20 0.90
C VAL A 222 -5.23 12.65 0.72
N VAL A 223 -4.55 12.96 -0.38
CA VAL A 223 -4.02 14.30 -0.66
C VAL A 223 -4.37 14.75 -2.09
N MET A 224 -4.57 16.05 -2.25
CA MET A 224 -4.99 16.68 -3.51
C MET A 224 -4.24 18.02 -3.68
N PRO A 225 -3.12 18.07 -4.41
CA PRO A 225 -2.40 19.33 -4.62
C PRO A 225 -3.18 20.27 -5.54
N ALA A 226 -3.15 21.57 -5.23
CA ALA A 226 -3.79 22.62 -6.03
C ALA A 226 -2.80 23.56 -6.72
N SER A 227 -1.51 23.50 -6.35
CA SER A 227 -0.45 24.31 -6.92
C SER A 227 0.84 23.50 -7.12
N PRO A 228 1.77 23.94 -7.98
CA PRO A 228 3.09 23.30 -8.11
C PRO A 228 3.87 23.23 -6.79
N TYR A 229 3.70 24.22 -5.92
CA TYR A 229 4.30 24.23 -4.58
C TYR A 229 3.74 23.08 -3.73
N ASP A 230 2.41 22.98 -3.64
CA ASP A 230 1.74 21.91 -2.91
C ASP A 230 2.08 20.55 -3.49
N ALA A 231 2.10 20.42 -4.82
CA ALA A 231 2.39 19.16 -5.50
C ALA A 231 3.78 18.63 -5.17
N LYS A 232 4.80 19.49 -5.23
CA LYS A 232 6.16 19.09 -4.89
C LYS A 232 6.28 18.74 -3.40
N GLY A 233 5.74 19.59 -2.52
CA GLY A 233 5.81 19.40 -1.07
C GLY A 233 5.06 18.15 -0.59
N LEU A 234 3.83 17.97 -1.06
CA LEU A 234 3.00 16.81 -0.73
C LEU A 234 3.58 15.52 -1.30
N MET A 235 4.07 15.51 -2.54
CA MET A 235 4.70 14.30 -3.11
C MET A 235 5.98 13.94 -2.33
N THR A 236 6.83 14.93 -2.03
CA THR A 236 8.03 14.70 -1.21
C THR A 236 7.66 14.12 0.16
N THR A 237 6.61 14.65 0.79
CA THR A 237 6.11 14.14 2.08
C THR A 237 5.54 12.73 1.95
N ALA A 238 4.78 12.45 0.90
CA ALA A 238 4.16 11.16 0.65
C ALA A 238 5.20 10.04 0.44
N LEU A 239 6.30 10.34 -0.27
CA LEU A 239 7.41 9.41 -0.47
C LEU A 239 8.17 9.05 0.82
N LEU A 240 7.97 9.82 1.88
CA LEU A 240 8.58 9.59 3.21
C LEU A 240 7.61 9.01 4.22
N ASP A 241 6.35 8.87 3.83
CA ASP A 241 5.32 8.37 4.70
C ASP A 241 5.36 6.83 4.74
N ASN A 242 5.27 6.26 5.94
CA ASN A 242 5.23 4.81 6.13
C ASN A 242 3.82 4.22 5.94
N ASN A 243 2.88 5.05 5.50
CA ASN A 243 1.47 4.71 5.25
C ASN A 243 1.15 4.79 3.76
N PRO A 244 0.08 4.11 3.30
CA PRO A 244 -0.39 4.26 1.95
C PRO A 244 -1.00 5.66 1.75
N VAL A 245 -0.50 6.39 0.75
CA VAL A 245 -0.94 7.73 0.38
C VAL A 245 -1.63 7.68 -0.98
N MET A 246 -2.91 8.03 -1.01
CA MET A 246 -3.66 8.28 -2.23
C MET A 246 -3.41 9.72 -2.70
N PHE A 247 -2.75 9.87 -3.84
CA PHE A 247 -2.34 11.15 -4.41
C PHE A 247 -3.20 11.50 -5.64
N PHE A 248 -4.22 12.33 -5.43
CA PHE A 248 -5.21 12.68 -6.45
C PHE A 248 -4.82 13.95 -7.19
N GLU A 249 -4.58 13.84 -8.49
CA GLU A 249 -4.05 14.92 -9.34
C GLU A 249 -5.10 15.43 -10.32
N HIS A 250 -5.49 16.69 -10.20
CA HIS A 250 -6.57 17.22 -11.04
C HIS A 250 -6.08 17.42 -12.47
N LYS A 251 -6.74 16.80 -13.46
CA LYS A 251 -6.26 16.79 -14.86
C LYS A 251 -6.03 18.16 -15.48
N LEU A 252 -6.89 19.13 -15.16
CA LEU A 252 -6.75 20.50 -15.66
C LEU A 252 -5.54 21.27 -15.10
N LEU A 253 -4.88 20.76 -14.06
CA LEU A 253 -3.78 21.45 -13.39
C LEU A 253 -2.40 21.00 -13.86
N TYR A 254 -2.29 19.99 -14.72
CA TYR A 254 -0.98 19.45 -15.14
C TYR A 254 -0.08 20.44 -15.89
N GLY A 255 -0.68 21.41 -16.60
CA GLY A 255 -0.05 22.34 -17.55
C GLY A 255 0.69 23.52 -16.94
#